data_AF-A0A961PW53-F1
#
_entry.id   AF-A0A961PW53-F1
#
_cell.length_a   1.000
_cell.length_b   1.000
_cell.length_c   1.000
_cell.angle_alpha   90.00
_cell.angle_beta   90.00
_cell.angle_gamma   90.00
#
_symmetry.space_group_name_H-M   'P 1'
#
loop_
_entity.id
_entity.type
_entity.pdbx_description
1 polymer ?
#
loop_
_entity_poly.entity_id
_entity_poly.type
_entity_poly.pdbx_seq_one_letter_code
_entity_poly.pdbx_strand_id
1 'polypeptide(L)'
;MADYEADLSRLEAQFAELEGTMAGLEGVTSTFRSELEGVQGSMKDAGREASGMSRSVSGSLRRAFDGVIFDGKRLSDALATIGKGISGTVLNQALAPVQGAVSSAVGGGLQSVLGGLLPFAQGAAFSGGRVAAFARGGVVDGPTHFPMRGGVGLMGEAG
;
A
#
# COMPACT_ATOMS: atom_id res chain seq x y z
N MET A 1 -52.91 -23.29 29.91
CA MET A 1 -52.63 -22.89 28.52
C MET A 1 -51.75 -21.64 28.48
N ALA A 2 -52.04 -20.59 29.25
CA ALA A 2 -51.23 -19.36 29.30
C ALA A 2 -49.73 -19.56 29.64
N ASP A 3 -49.37 -20.45 30.57
CA ASP A 3 -47.95 -20.68 30.92
C ASP A 3 -47.13 -21.28 29.77
N TYR A 4 -47.74 -22.14 28.94
CA TYR A 4 -47.07 -22.74 27.79
C TYR A 4 -46.78 -21.72 26.67
N GLU A 5 -47.64 -20.71 26.51
CA GLU A 5 -47.42 -19.63 25.54
C GLU A 5 -46.29 -18.70 25.98
N ALA A 6 -46.16 -18.44 27.28
CA ALA A 6 -45.08 -17.65 27.85
C ALA A 6 -43.71 -18.36 27.70
N ASP A 7 -43.67 -19.66 27.96
CA ASP A 7 -42.46 -20.48 27.79
C ASP A 7 -42.04 -20.58 26.31
N LEU A 8 -43.00 -20.74 25.39
CA LEU A 8 -42.72 -20.77 23.96
C LEU A 8 -42.14 -19.44 23.46
N SER A 9 -42.72 -18.32 23.88
CA SER A 9 -42.23 -16.98 23.52
C SER A 9 -40.79 -16.74 24.01
N ARG A 10 -40.46 -17.25 25.21
CA ARG A 10 -39.11 -17.16 25.78
C ARG A 10 -38.11 -18.04 25.03
N LEU A 11 -38.54 -19.19 24.51
CA LEU A 11 -37.70 -20.07 23.70
C LEU A 11 -37.40 -19.44 22.34
N GLU A 12 -38.41 -18.82 21.70
CA GLU A 12 -38.24 -18.10 20.43
C GLU A 12 -37.25 -16.94 20.55
N ALA A 13 -37.32 -16.18 21.64
CA ALA A 13 -36.37 -15.10 21.92
C ALA A 13 -34.92 -15.60 22.05
N GLN A 14 -34.72 -16.72 22.76
CA GLN A 14 -33.39 -17.34 22.89
C GLN A 14 -32.88 -17.89 21.54
N PHE A 15 -33.77 -18.42 20.71
CA PHE A 15 -33.41 -18.92 19.38
C PHE A 15 -32.97 -17.77 18.46
N ALA A 16 -33.67 -16.64 18.48
CA ALA A 16 -33.30 -15.45 17.73
C ALA A 16 -31.94 -14.87 18.18
N GLU A 17 -31.66 -14.87 19.49
CA GLU A 17 -30.36 -14.44 20.03
C GLU A 17 -29.23 -15.40 19.62
N LEU A 18 -29.48 -16.72 19.65
CA LEU A 18 -28.54 -17.72 19.18
C LEU A 18 -28.25 -17.57 17.69
N GLU A 19 -29.27 -17.38 16.86
CA GLU A 19 -29.12 -17.17 15.42
C GLU A 19 -28.27 -15.93 15.12
N GLY A 20 -28.52 -14.82 15.84
CA GLY A 20 -27.69 -13.61 15.74
C GLY A 20 -26.23 -13.87 16.15
N THR A 21 -26.00 -14.66 17.19
CA THR A 21 -24.65 -15.04 17.63
C THR A 21 -23.94 -15.93 16.61
N MET A 22 -24.66 -16.91 16.03
CA MET A 22 -24.11 -17.79 14.99
C MET A 22 -23.76 -17.01 13.73
N ALA A 23 -24.61 -16.09 13.29
CA ALA A 23 -24.29 -15.18 12.18
C ALA A 23 -23.05 -14.31 12.48
N GLY A 24 -22.90 -13.84 13.71
CA GLY A 24 -21.70 -13.14 14.16
C GLY A 24 -20.43 -14.01 14.10
N LEU A 25 -20.52 -15.26 14.54
CA LEU A 25 -19.42 -16.23 14.50
C LEU A 25 -18.99 -16.59 13.07
N GLU A 26 -19.95 -16.68 12.13
CA GLU A 26 -19.65 -16.89 10.71
C GLU A 26 -18.84 -15.73 10.13
N GLY A 27 -19.21 -14.48 10.44
CA GLY A 27 -18.47 -13.28 10.02
C GLY A 27 -17.06 -13.20 10.61
N VAL A 28 -16.91 -13.56 11.90
CA VAL A 28 -15.59 -13.63 12.54
C VAL A 28 -14.74 -14.72 11.88
N THR A 29 -15.32 -15.88 11.58
CA THR A 29 -14.62 -17.00 10.95
C THR A 29 -14.18 -16.66 9.53
N SER A 30 -15.02 -15.96 8.74
CA SER A 30 -14.63 -15.53 7.39
C SER A 30 -13.48 -14.53 7.43
N THR A 31 -13.51 -13.60 8.38
CA THR A 31 -12.46 -12.60 8.57
C THR A 31 -11.16 -13.28 9.00
N PHE A 32 -11.22 -14.18 9.97
CA PHE A 32 -10.05 -14.94 10.43
C PHE A 32 -9.43 -15.77 9.30
N ARG A 33 -10.24 -16.39 8.44
CA ARG A 33 -9.74 -17.09 7.24
C ARG A 33 -8.98 -16.14 6.31
N SER A 34 -9.51 -14.96 6.05
CA SER A 34 -8.85 -13.94 5.21
C SER A 34 -7.52 -13.49 5.83
N GLU A 35 -7.46 -13.30 7.15
CA GLU A 35 -6.24 -12.95 7.86
C GLU A 35 -5.19 -14.07 7.78
N LEU A 36 -5.61 -15.33 7.93
CA LEU A 36 -4.71 -16.49 7.79
C LEU A 36 -4.13 -16.60 6.36
N GLU A 37 -4.94 -16.32 5.34
CA GLU A 37 -4.48 -16.28 3.95
C GLU A 37 -3.43 -15.16 3.75
N GLY A 38 -3.64 -13.99 4.36
CA GLY A 38 -2.68 -12.87 4.36
C GLY A 38 -1.37 -13.19 5.09
N VAL A 39 -1.45 -13.83 6.26
CA VAL A 39 -0.28 -14.29 7.02
C VAL A 39 0.49 -15.33 6.23
N GLN A 40 -0.19 -16.30 5.60
CA GLN A 40 0.45 -17.30 4.76
C GLN A 40 1.19 -16.66 3.57
N GLY A 41 0.58 -15.65 2.94
CA GLY A 41 1.23 -14.87 1.88
C GLY A 41 2.51 -14.20 2.37
N SER A 42 2.41 -13.46 3.49
CA SER A 42 3.54 -12.76 4.10
C SER A 42 4.69 -13.70 4.48
N MET A 43 4.37 -14.89 5.00
CA MET A 43 5.38 -15.91 5.33
C MET A 43 6.07 -16.48 4.07
N LYS A 44 5.34 -16.65 2.97
CA LYS A 44 5.93 -17.08 1.69
C LYS A 44 6.88 -16.03 1.13
N ASP A 45 6.51 -14.76 1.21
CA ASP A 45 7.36 -13.64 0.78
C ASP A 45 8.64 -13.58 1.60
N ALA A 46 8.49 -13.59 2.93
CA ALA A 46 9.61 -13.66 3.86
C ALA A 46 10.55 -14.85 3.56
N GLY A 47 10.01 -16.01 3.22
CA GLY A 47 10.79 -17.18 2.81
C GLY A 47 11.56 -16.97 1.50
N ARG A 48 10.96 -16.30 0.52
CA ARG A 48 11.62 -15.94 -0.75
C ARG A 48 12.75 -14.93 -0.53
N GLU A 49 12.52 -13.91 0.28
CA GLU A 49 13.52 -12.90 0.64
C GLU A 49 14.67 -13.53 1.43
N ALA A 50 14.39 -14.34 2.45
CA ALA A 50 15.41 -15.05 3.23
C ALA A 50 16.29 -15.94 2.33
N SER A 51 15.67 -16.63 1.36
CA SER A 51 16.40 -17.44 0.38
C SER A 51 17.28 -16.57 -0.53
N GLY A 52 16.80 -15.40 -0.96
CA GLY A 52 17.58 -14.43 -1.74
C GLY A 52 18.76 -13.87 -0.96
N MET A 53 18.54 -13.54 0.31
CA MET A 53 19.57 -13.08 1.22
C MET A 53 20.64 -14.14 1.46
N SER A 54 20.23 -15.39 1.73
CA SER A 54 21.14 -16.53 1.89
C SER A 54 22.07 -16.69 0.67
N ARG A 55 21.52 -16.69 -0.54
CA ARG A 55 22.31 -16.75 -1.78
C ARG A 55 23.27 -15.58 -1.92
N SER A 56 22.83 -14.38 -1.57
CA SER A 56 23.66 -13.16 -1.66
C SER A 56 24.81 -13.19 -0.67
N VAL A 57 24.56 -13.63 0.56
CA VAL A 57 25.57 -13.82 1.62
C VAL A 57 26.55 -14.93 1.23
N SER A 58 26.08 -16.08 0.76
CA SER A 58 26.96 -17.16 0.28
C SER A 58 27.84 -16.68 -0.88
N GLY A 59 27.28 -15.91 -1.81
CA GLY A 59 28.03 -15.31 -2.91
C GLY A 59 29.08 -14.30 -2.46
N SER A 60 28.78 -13.45 -1.47
CA SER A 60 29.74 -12.49 -0.93
C SER A 60 30.86 -13.18 -0.14
N LEU A 61 30.52 -14.19 0.67
CA LEU A 61 31.50 -15.02 1.37
C LEU A 61 32.43 -15.72 0.40
N ARG A 62 31.89 -16.37 -0.65
CA ARG A 62 32.70 -17.06 -1.65
C ARG A 62 33.68 -16.10 -2.32
N ARG A 63 33.21 -14.92 -2.75
CA ARG A 63 34.09 -13.89 -3.34
C ARG A 63 35.16 -13.40 -2.37
N ALA A 64 34.83 -13.22 -1.10
CA ALA A 64 35.80 -12.83 -0.08
C ALA A 64 36.87 -13.93 0.12
N PHE A 65 36.47 -15.20 0.15
CA PHE A 65 37.39 -16.34 0.22
C PHE A 65 38.28 -16.44 -1.03
N ASP A 66 37.69 -16.36 -2.23
CA ASP A 66 38.44 -16.37 -3.49
C ASP A 66 39.44 -15.21 -3.54
N GLY A 67 39.06 -14.01 -3.07
CA GLY A 67 39.93 -12.84 -3.01
C GLY A 67 41.09 -12.96 -2.01
N VAL A 68 40.93 -13.74 -0.94
CA VAL A 68 42.01 -14.02 0.03
C VAL A 68 42.96 -15.09 -0.50
N ILE A 69 42.43 -16.14 -1.14
CA ILE A 69 43.22 -17.30 -1.60
C ILE A 69 43.97 -16.99 -2.90
N PHE A 70 43.32 -16.36 -3.88
CA PHE A 70 43.88 -16.16 -5.22
C PHE A 70 44.51 -14.79 -5.42
N ASP A 71 43.96 -13.75 -4.79
CA ASP A 71 44.35 -12.35 -5.03
C ASP A 71 45.30 -11.78 -3.96
N GLY A 72 45.54 -12.51 -2.86
CA GLY A 72 46.40 -12.06 -1.76
C GLY A 72 45.95 -10.75 -1.08
N LYS A 73 44.73 -10.27 -1.36
CA LYS A 73 44.15 -9.12 -0.66
C LYS A 73 43.94 -9.53 0.79
N ARG A 74 44.44 -8.73 1.72
CA ARG A 74 44.28 -9.03 3.15
C ARG A 74 42.79 -9.13 3.45
N LEU A 75 42.38 -10.16 4.18
CA LEU A 75 41.00 -10.35 4.66
C LEU A 75 40.42 -9.07 5.31
N SER A 76 41.28 -8.20 5.85
CA SER A 76 40.95 -6.86 6.34
C SER A 76 40.31 -5.94 5.29
N ASP A 77 40.75 -5.98 4.03
CA ASP A 77 40.26 -5.08 2.97
C ASP A 77 38.88 -5.54 2.48
N ALA A 78 38.66 -6.85 2.45
CA ALA A 78 37.35 -7.45 2.18
C ALA A 78 36.34 -7.14 3.30
N LEU A 79 36.74 -7.31 4.57
CA LEU A 79 35.92 -6.96 5.74
C LEU A 79 35.64 -5.45 5.84
N ALA A 80 36.62 -4.59 5.51
CA ALA A 80 36.45 -3.14 5.46
C ALA A 80 35.44 -2.71 4.38
N THR A 81 35.43 -3.40 3.23
CA THR A 81 34.47 -3.15 2.16
C THR A 81 33.05 -3.55 2.56
N ILE A 82 32.89 -4.71 3.21
CA ILE A 82 31.60 -5.16 3.77
C ILE A 82 31.12 -4.21 4.87
N GLY A 83 31.99 -3.80 5.79
CA GLY A 83 31.69 -2.84 6.84
C GLY A 83 31.19 -1.50 6.29
N LYS A 84 31.88 -0.96 5.27
CA LYS A 84 31.43 0.27 4.57
C LYS A 84 30.06 0.11 3.91
N GLY A 85 29.77 -1.04 3.31
CA GLY A 85 28.48 -1.34 2.70
C GLY A 85 27.32 -1.42 3.70
N ILE A 86 27.56 -2.04 4.87
CA ILE A 86 26.57 -2.12 5.96
C ILE A 86 26.35 -0.73 6.56
N SER A 87 27.41 0.03 6.85
CA SER A 87 27.29 1.40 7.37
C SER A 87 26.53 2.32 6.40
N GLY A 88 26.78 2.22 5.09
CA GLY A 88 26.05 2.99 4.09
C GLY A 88 24.56 2.63 4.02
N THR A 89 24.22 1.35 4.11
CA THR A 89 22.82 0.88 4.04
C THR A 89 22.06 1.25 5.31
N VAL A 90 22.66 1.05 6.49
CA VAL A 90 22.06 1.40 7.79
C VAL A 90 21.93 2.91 7.95
N LEU A 91 22.93 3.69 7.55
CA LEU A 91 22.88 5.15 7.59
C LEU A 91 21.83 5.71 6.62
N ASN A 92 21.75 5.18 5.39
CA ASN A 92 20.73 5.61 4.43
C ASN A 92 19.32 5.22 4.89
N GLN A 93 19.14 4.05 5.52
CA GLN A 93 17.86 3.61 6.04
C GLN A 93 17.44 4.41 7.30
N ALA A 94 18.41 4.84 8.13
CA ALA A 94 18.17 5.71 9.27
C ALA A 94 17.89 7.18 8.87
N LEU A 95 18.48 7.66 7.77
CA LEU A 95 18.29 9.03 7.27
C LEU A 95 17.14 9.16 6.27
N ALA A 96 16.63 8.06 5.71
CA ALA A 96 15.47 8.04 4.82
C ALA A 96 14.25 8.85 5.33
N PRO A 97 13.83 8.76 6.61
CA PRO A 97 12.69 9.55 7.09
C PRO A 97 13.00 11.06 7.14
N VAL A 98 14.25 11.46 7.39
CA VAL A 98 14.66 12.88 7.39
C VAL A 98 14.73 13.42 5.97
N GLN A 99 15.23 12.63 5.01
CA GLN A 99 15.21 13.01 3.59
C GLN A 99 13.77 13.10 3.05
N GLY A 100 12.86 12.24 3.50
CA GLY A 100 11.42 12.32 3.23
C GLY A 100 10.75 13.54 3.86
N ALA A 101 11.12 13.90 5.08
CA ALA A 101 10.59 15.08 5.78
C ALA A 101 11.11 16.39 5.18
N VAL A 102 12.38 16.46 4.77
CA VAL A 102 12.96 17.65 4.13
C VAL A 102 12.44 17.83 2.69
N SER A 103 12.29 16.75 1.93
CA SER A 103 11.70 16.82 0.58
C SER A 103 10.23 17.22 0.60
N SER A 104 9.45 16.75 1.58
CA SER A 104 8.08 17.19 1.79
C SER A 104 7.97 18.62 2.34
N ALA A 105 8.91 19.08 3.17
CA ALA A 105 8.97 20.46 3.63
C ALA A 105 9.39 21.45 2.52
N VAL A 106 10.31 21.07 1.64
CA VAL A 106 10.75 21.89 0.50
C VAL A 106 9.70 21.88 -0.62
N GLY A 107 9.13 20.71 -0.94
CA GLY A 107 8.05 20.56 -1.92
C GLY A 107 6.72 21.19 -1.46
N GLY A 108 6.37 21.06 -0.17
CA GLY A 108 5.19 21.68 0.42
C GLY A 108 5.37 23.16 0.74
N GLY A 109 6.58 23.58 1.12
CA GLY A 109 6.95 24.98 1.40
C GLY A 109 6.99 25.85 0.16
N LEU A 110 7.49 25.33 -0.96
CA LEU A 110 7.53 26.08 -2.22
C LEU A 110 6.13 26.22 -2.84
N GLN A 111 5.27 25.20 -2.71
CA GLN A 111 3.86 25.27 -3.11
C GLN A 111 3.05 26.25 -2.24
N SER A 112 3.33 26.33 -0.93
CA SER A 112 2.62 27.24 -0.01
C SER A 112 3.10 28.70 -0.11
N VAL A 113 4.38 28.94 -0.44
CA VAL A 113 4.90 30.29 -0.69
C VAL A 113 4.48 30.82 -2.07
N LEU A 114 4.49 29.97 -3.12
CA LEU A 114 3.96 30.35 -4.43
C LEU A 114 2.42 30.48 -4.43
N GLY A 115 1.72 29.74 -3.57
CA GLY A 115 0.28 29.90 -3.31
C GLY A 115 -0.07 31.12 -2.45
N GLY A 116 0.89 31.66 -1.67
CA GLY A 116 0.68 32.81 -0.79
C GLY A 116 0.99 34.19 -1.39
N LEU A 117 1.72 34.24 -2.51
CA LEU A 117 2.18 35.50 -3.14
C LEU A 117 1.37 35.93 -4.37
N LEU A 118 0.37 35.15 -4.80
CA LEU A 118 -0.55 35.51 -5.89
C LEU A 118 -1.99 35.56 -5.36
N PRO A 119 -2.60 36.75 -5.19
CA PRO A 119 -4.01 36.89 -4.82
C PRO A 119 -4.96 36.59 -6.00
N PHE A 120 -4.63 35.61 -6.85
CA PHE A 120 -5.38 35.26 -8.07
C PHE A 120 -5.34 33.77 -8.45
N ALA A 121 -5.32 32.85 -7.48
CA ALA A 121 -5.50 31.40 -7.76
C ALA A 121 -6.86 30.84 -7.32
N GLN A 122 -7.77 31.70 -6.83
CA GLN A 122 -9.17 31.35 -6.61
C GLN A 122 -10.07 32.37 -7.30
N GLY A 123 -10.40 32.10 -8.56
CA GLY A 123 -11.38 32.90 -9.29
C GLY A 123 -11.66 32.35 -10.68
N ALA A 124 -12.76 31.59 -10.77
CA ALA A 124 -13.62 31.39 -11.96
C ALA A 124 -13.75 29.95 -12.53
N ALA A 125 -14.15 28.99 -11.69
CA ALA A 125 -15.05 27.90 -12.14
C ALA A 125 -15.89 27.29 -10.99
N PHE A 126 -16.23 28.09 -9.98
CA PHE A 126 -17.43 27.85 -9.18
C PHE A 126 -18.51 28.80 -9.67
N SER A 127 -19.04 28.54 -10.85
CA SER A 127 -20.31 29.10 -11.30
C SER A 127 -21.06 27.99 -12.01
N GLY A 128 -21.86 27.23 -11.25
CA GLY A 128 -22.82 26.30 -11.84
C GLY A 128 -23.12 24.98 -11.11
N GLY A 129 -22.39 24.62 -10.04
CA GLY A 129 -22.91 23.66 -9.06
C GLY A 129 -23.37 22.28 -9.56
N ARG A 130 -22.62 21.59 -10.42
CA ARG A 130 -22.70 20.12 -10.63
C ARG A 130 -21.36 19.57 -11.11
N VAL A 131 -20.76 18.70 -10.31
CA VAL A 131 -19.68 17.79 -10.73
C VAL A 131 -20.35 16.69 -11.56
N ALA A 132 -20.12 16.65 -12.86
CA ALA A 132 -20.42 15.45 -13.65
C ALA A 132 -19.29 14.45 -13.41
N ALA A 133 -19.39 13.73 -12.29
CA ALA A 133 -18.58 12.55 -12.04
C ALA A 133 -19.04 11.46 -13.00
N PHE A 134 -18.20 11.06 -13.96
CA PHE A 134 -18.39 9.79 -14.67
C PHE A 134 -17.92 8.65 -13.75
N ALA A 135 -18.72 8.41 -12.72
CA ALA A 135 -18.59 7.27 -11.83
C ALA A 135 -19.30 6.05 -12.43
N ARG A 136 -18.52 5.21 -13.11
CA ARG A 136 -18.63 3.75 -13.25
C ARG A 136 -17.84 3.31 -14.47
N GLY A 137 -16.88 2.41 -14.29
CA GLY A 137 -16.19 1.74 -15.40
C GLY A 137 -17.17 0.92 -16.23
N GLY A 138 -17.73 1.55 -17.25
CA GLY A 138 -18.48 0.91 -18.32
C GLY A 138 -17.86 1.32 -19.65
N VAL A 139 -17.72 0.36 -20.56
CA VAL A 139 -17.28 0.62 -21.94
C VAL A 139 -18.24 1.63 -22.55
N VAL A 140 -17.70 2.74 -23.05
CA VAL A 140 -18.49 3.81 -23.65
C VAL A 140 -18.86 3.37 -25.07
N ASP A 141 -20.11 2.97 -25.28
CA ASP A 141 -20.65 2.43 -26.56
C ASP A 141 -20.93 3.53 -27.61
N GLY A 142 -20.16 4.62 -27.60
CA GLY A 142 -20.31 5.72 -28.57
C GLY A 142 -19.54 7.01 -28.24
N PRO A 143 -19.25 7.86 -29.24
CA PRO A 143 -18.36 9.01 -29.08
C PRO A 143 -18.92 10.05 -28.11
N THR A 144 -18.27 10.18 -26.95
CA THR A 144 -18.61 11.19 -25.94
C THR A 144 -17.75 12.43 -26.14
N HIS A 145 -18.41 13.59 -26.24
CA HIS A 145 -17.77 14.88 -26.46
C HIS A 145 -17.47 15.56 -25.13
N PHE A 146 -16.28 16.12 -25.00
CA PHE A 146 -15.92 16.93 -23.83
C PHE A 146 -15.24 18.23 -24.26
N PRO A 147 -15.58 19.36 -23.61
CA PRO A 147 -15.02 20.65 -23.98
C PRO A 147 -13.55 20.75 -23.56
N MET A 148 -12.68 21.18 -24.49
CA MET A 148 -11.27 21.50 -24.24
C MET A 148 -11.00 22.98 -24.56
N ARG A 149 -9.96 23.57 -23.96
CA ARG A 149 -9.62 24.98 -24.20
C ARG A 149 -9.13 25.15 -25.65
N GLY A 150 -10.01 25.64 -26.52
CA GLY A 150 -9.73 25.84 -27.95
C GLY A 150 -10.33 24.79 -28.89
N GLY A 151 -11.18 23.87 -28.41
CA GLY A 151 -11.86 22.88 -29.26
C GLY A 151 -12.71 21.87 -28.48
N VAL A 152 -13.31 20.91 -29.17
CA VAL A 152 -14.05 19.81 -28.54
C VAL A 152 -13.25 18.51 -28.71
N GLY A 153 -12.99 17.82 -27.60
CA GLY A 153 -12.35 16.50 -27.60
C GLY A 153 -13.39 15.40 -27.77
N LEU A 154 -13.08 14.41 -28.60
CA LEU A 154 -13.87 13.20 -28.79
C LEU A 154 -13.15 12.02 -28.14
N MET A 155 -13.84 11.29 -27.27
CA MET A 155 -13.34 10.02 -26.74
C MET A 155 -13.84 8.90 -27.66
N GLY A 156 -12.94 8.38 -28.50
CA GLY A 156 -13.16 7.22 -29.35
C GLY A 156 -12.40 6.00 -28.81
N GLU A 157 -13.03 4.85 -28.88
CA GLU A 157 -12.45 3.54 -28.57
C GLU A 157 -11.13 3.31 -29.33
N ALA A 158 -10.09 2.88 -28.62
CA ALA A 158 -8.92 2.28 -29.28
C ALA A 158 -9.33 0.84 -29.66
N GLY A 159 -9.48 0.59 -30.95
CA GLY A 159 -9.52 -0.77 -31.50
C GLY A 159 -8.20 -1.51 -31.32
#